data_AF-A0A1F7U584-F1
#
_entry.id   AF-A0A1F7U584-F1
#
_cell.length_a   1.000
_cell.length_b   1.000
_cell.length_c   1.000
_cell.angle_alpha   90.00
_cell.angle_beta   90.00
_cell.angle_gamma   90.00
#
_symmetry.space_group_name_H-M   'P 1'
#
loop_
_entity.id
_entity.type
_entity.pdbx_description
1 polymer ?
#
loop_
_entity_poly.entity_id
_entity_poly.type
_entity_poly.pdbx_seq_one_letter_code
_entity_poly.pdbx_strand_id
1 'polypeptide(L)'
;MDFGDFEPLKKPAAYVSSDVLIFRPGNEKEPLRVLTCIRQGEPWAGCLTVPVGGYIDPPDKNLRTAAEREVLEESGRTDRFVRDFGLVVAVEFIVGLYGPERWHHRLERTTIPHARESVRAVRTDQSGHVRPVVAAVLAGRVRKGKLRDTAEQKGFCWMTPEEIADCGKELAFDHALALYHFLQQVVYGSRPKGPLELIV
;
A
#
# COMPACT_ATOMS: atom_id res chain seq x y z
N MET A 1 -37.65 -4.86 21.02
CA MET A 1 -37.21 -5.21 19.66
C MET A 1 -36.45 -6.50 19.78
N ASP A 2 -36.97 -7.54 19.13
CA ASP A 2 -36.35 -8.86 19.07
C ASP A 2 -35.32 -8.80 17.93
N PHE A 3 -34.03 -8.88 18.26
CA PHE A 3 -32.98 -8.97 17.25
C PHE A 3 -32.94 -10.43 16.80
N GLY A 4 -33.77 -10.74 15.80
CA GLY A 4 -33.93 -12.10 15.28
C GLY A 4 -32.60 -12.77 14.98
N ASP A 5 -32.62 -14.11 15.05
CA ASP A 5 -31.46 -14.98 14.88
C ASP A 5 -30.63 -14.57 13.65
N PHE A 6 -29.42 -14.06 13.91
CA PHE A 6 -28.46 -13.77 12.86
C PHE A 6 -27.93 -15.09 12.31
N GLU A 7 -28.41 -15.49 11.13
CA GLU A 7 -27.69 -16.51 10.36
C GLU A 7 -26.31 -15.94 9.96
N PRO A 8 -25.20 -16.62 10.30
CA PRO A 8 -23.89 -16.18 9.85
C PRO A 8 -23.82 -16.22 8.32
N LEU A 9 -23.32 -15.14 7.72
CA LEU A 9 -23.09 -15.06 6.27
C LEU A 9 -22.25 -16.27 5.81
N LYS A 10 -22.81 -17.08 4.89
CA LYS A 10 -22.14 -18.28 4.34
C LYS A 10 -20.83 -17.97 3.60
N LYS A 11 -20.61 -16.71 3.19
CA LYS A 11 -19.36 -16.16 2.62
C LYS A 11 -19.18 -14.72 3.08
N PRO A 12 -17.95 -14.25 3.36
CA PRO A 12 -17.72 -12.87 3.76
C PRO A 12 -18.14 -11.90 2.64
N ALA A 13 -18.78 -10.79 3.01
CA ALA A 13 -19.19 -9.74 2.07
C ALA A 13 -17.98 -9.05 1.40
N ALA A 14 -16.84 -9.03 2.08
CA ALA A 14 -15.54 -8.66 1.54
C ALA A 14 -14.42 -9.31 2.35
N TYR A 15 -13.28 -9.55 1.71
CA TYR A 15 -12.03 -9.87 2.40
C TYR A 15 -11.35 -8.59 2.86
N VAL A 16 -10.48 -8.69 3.86
CA VAL A 16 -9.70 -7.55 4.36
C VAL A 16 -8.22 -7.84 4.15
N SER A 17 -7.50 -6.90 3.53
CA SER A 17 -6.04 -6.92 3.47
C SER A 17 -5.45 -5.80 4.32
N SER A 18 -4.20 -5.99 4.73
CA SER A 18 -3.42 -4.99 5.44
C SER A 18 -2.10 -4.77 4.71
N ASP A 19 -1.95 -3.58 4.15
CA ASP A 19 -0.84 -3.22 3.27
C ASP A 19 -0.01 -2.10 3.88
N VAL A 20 1.30 -2.06 3.60
CA VAL A 20 2.22 -1.05 4.13
C VAL A 20 2.93 -0.33 2.99
N LEU A 21 2.68 0.98 2.89
CA LEU A 21 3.53 1.91 2.18
C LEU A 21 4.76 2.19 3.04
N ILE A 22 5.91 1.66 2.60
CA ILE A 22 7.16 1.81 3.33
C ILE A 22 7.91 3.02 2.79
N PHE A 23 8.29 3.96 3.65
CA PHE A 23 8.97 5.19 3.23
C PHE A 23 10.27 5.45 3.98
N ARG A 24 11.16 6.19 3.31
CA ARG A 24 12.30 6.89 3.90
C ARG A 24 11.97 8.39 3.88
N PRO A 25 11.93 9.05 5.05
CA PRO A 25 11.65 10.48 5.09
C PRO A 25 12.73 11.24 4.31
N GLY A 26 12.31 12.27 3.59
CA GLY A 26 13.25 13.20 2.96
C GLY A 26 13.92 14.11 3.98
N ASN A 27 15.01 14.74 3.57
CA ASN A 27 15.70 15.81 4.25
C ASN A 27 16.16 16.87 3.22
N GLU A 28 16.90 17.88 3.65
CA GLU A 28 17.37 18.96 2.76
C GLU A 28 18.25 18.48 1.58
N LYS A 29 18.87 17.31 1.71
CA LYS A 29 19.81 16.75 0.72
C LYS A 29 19.23 15.58 -0.07
N GLU A 30 18.22 14.91 0.47
CA GLU A 30 17.63 13.71 -0.13
C GLU A 30 16.10 13.80 -0.14
N PRO A 31 15.44 13.58 -1.29
CA PRO A 31 13.99 13.58 -1.34
C PRO A 31 13.40 12.38 -0.58
N LEU A 32 12.11 12.51 -0.22
CA LEU A 32 11.35 11.36 0.29
C LEU A 32 11.33 10.26 -0.77
N ARG A 33 11.57 9.02 -0.33
CA ARG A 33 11.49 7.83 -1.19
C ARG A 33 10.54 6.82 -0.58
N VAL A 34 9.83 6.10 -1.43
CA VAL A 34 9.00 4.96 -1.05
C VAL A 34 9.59 3.68 -1.62
N LEU A 35 9.38 2.57 -0.93
CA LEU A 35 9.74 1.26 -1.44
C LEU A 35 8.73 0.90 -2.53
N THR A 36 9.26 0.34 -3.61
CA THR A 36 8.47 -0.16 -4.73
C THR A 36 8.96 -1.55 -5.11
N CYS A 37 8.12 -2.36 -5.72
CA CYS A 37 8.48 -3.63 -6.34
C CYS A 37 7.56 -3.95 -7.53
N ILE A 38 7.84 -5.05 -8.21
CA ILE A 38 7.04 -5.55 -9.32
C ILE A 38 6.26 -6.78 -8.86
N ARG A 39 4.93 -6.67 -8.92
CA ARG A 39 4.02 -7.77 -8.61
C ARG A 39 4.21 -8.90 -9.61
N GLN A 40 4.34 -10.13 -9.13
CA GLN A 40 4.49 -11.32 -9.99
C GLN A 40 3.18 -12.09 -10.18
N GLY A 41 2.23 -11.97 -9.26
CA GLY A 41 0.96 -12.71 -9.29
C GLY A 41 -0.20 -11.91 -9.88
N GLU A 42 -1.20 -12.61 -10.42
CA GLU A 42 -2.46 -11.99 -10.85
C GLU A 42 -3.35 -11.58 -9.67
N PRO A 43 -4.27 -10.61 -9.83
CA PRO A 43 -4.35 -9.68 -10.96
C PRO A 43 -3.16 -8.69 -10.95
N TRP A 44 -2.85 -8.06 -12.09
CA TRP A 44 -1.84 -6.99 -12.23
C TRP A 44 -0.39 -7.47 -12.15
N ALA A 45 -0.09 -8.65 -12.68
CA ALA A 45 1.29 -9.10 -12.82
C ALA A 45 2.08 -8.13 -13.74
N GLY A 46 3.29 -7.76 -13.33
CA GLY A 46 4.16 -6.82 -14.04
C GLY A 46 3.95 -5.34 -13.68
N CYS A 47 2.86 -5.00 -12.99
CA CYS A 47 2.63 -3.64 -12.48
C CYS A 47 3.55 -3.30 -11.30
N LEU A 48 3.82 -2.01 -11.11
CA LEU A 48 4.55 -1.53 -9.94
C LEU A 48 3.62 -1.58 -8.71
N THR A 49 4.16 -1.97 -7.57
CA THR A 49 3.50 -1.90 -6.26
C THR A 49 4.25 -0.92 -5.38
N VAL A 50 3.50 -0.22 -4.51
CA VAL A 50 4.07 0.74 -3.55
C VAL A 50 3.77 0.27 -2.13
N PRO A 51 2.51 0.01 -1.76
CA PRO A 51 2.22 -0.90 -0.67
C PRO A 51 2.61 -2.34 -1.00
N VAL A 52 3.18 -3.02 0.01
CA VAL A 52 3.30 -4.48 0.12
C VAL A 52 2.34 -4.97 1.19
N GLY A 53 1.70 -6.12 1.02
CA GLY A 53 0.60 -6.51 1.90
C GLY A 53 -0.18 -7.73 1.43
N GLY A 54 -0.92 -8.30 2.36
CA GLY A 54 -1.71 -9.50 2.16
C GLY A 54 -2.93 -9.54 3.05
N TYR A 55 -3.63 -10.67 3.01
CA TYR A 55 -4.85 -10.86 3.79
C TYR A 55 -4.54 -10.92 5.28
N ILE A 56 -5.50 -10.47 6.07
CA ILE A 56 -5.44 -10.67 7.52
C ILE A 56 -5.69 -12.15 7.80
N ASP A 57 -4.78 -12.77 8.54
CA ASP A 57 -4.90 -14.16 8.97
C ASP A 57 -5.49 -14.27 10.38
N PRO A 58 -6.13 -15.40 10.75
CA PRO A 58 -6.70 -15.59 12.09
C PRO A 58 -5.76 -15.29 13.29
N PRO A 59 -4.44 -15.52 13.21
CA PRO A 59 -3.51 -15.17 14.29
C PRO A 59 -3.21 -13.67 14.42
N ASP A 60 -3.55 -12.85 13.42
CA ASP A 60 -3.25 -11.42 13.43
C ASP A 60 -4.12 -10.69 14.45
N LYS A 61 -3.48 -10.01 15.41
CA LYS A 61 -4.20 -9.33 16.50
C LYS A 61 -4.92 -8.07 16.05
N ASN A 62 -4.44 -7.43 14.99
CA ASN A 62 -4.96 -6.19 14.41
C ASN A 62 -4.31 -5.93 13.05
N LEU A 63 -4.79 -4.89 12.35
CA LEU A 63 -4.26 -4.44 11.05
C LEU A 63 -2.75 -4.26 11.05
N ARG A 64 -2.19 -3.62 12.09
CA ARG A 64 -0.75 -3.37 12.19
C ARG A 64 0.05 -4.66 12.26
N THR A 65 -0.37 -5.62 13.08
CA THR A 65 0.31 -6.92 13.19
C THR A 65 0.28 -7.69 11.88
N ALA A 66 -0.86 -7.67 11.17
CA ALA A 66 -0.96 -8.25 9.83
C ALA A 66 0.01 -7.57 8.85
N ALA A 67 0.02 -6.24 8.82
CA ALA A 67 0.89 -5.46 7.93
C ALA A 67 2.39 -5.74 8.19
N GLU A 68 2.81 -5.76 9.46
CA GLU A 68 4.20 -6.04 9.84
C GLU A 68 4.62 -7.48 9.47
N ARG A 69 3.70 -8.45 9.61
CA ARG A 69 3.90 -9.84 9.17
C ARG A 69 4.06 -9.90 7.65
N GLU A 70 3.13 -9.34 6.90
CA GLU A 70 3.11 -9.37 5.43
C GLU A 70 4.38 -8.73 4.85
N VAL A 71 4.81 -7.58 5.38
CA VAL A 71 6.08 -6.95 4.98
C VAL A 71 7.26 -7.91 5.15
N LEU A 72 7.33 -8.62 6.29
CA LEU A 72 8.41 -9.56 6.55
C LEU A 72 8.37 -10.76 5.59
N GLU A 73 7.18 -11.23 5.25
CA GLU A 73 6.99 -12.34 4.31
C GLU A 73 7.37 -11.94 2.88
N GLU A 74 6.83 -10.82 2.39
CA GLU A 74 7.03 -10.33 1.02
C GLU A 74 8.45 -9.87 0.72
N SER A 75 9.21 -9.45 1.74
CA SER A 75 10.58 -8.95 1.58
C SER A 75 11.67 -10.00 1.83
N GLY A 76 11.29 -11.27 1.97
CA GLY A 76 12.23 -12.41 1.94
C GLY A 76 12.33 -13.20 3.23
N ARG A 77 11.19 -13.50 3.87
CA ARG A 77 11.03 -14.23 5.14
C ARG A 77 12.25 -15.03 5.61
N THR A 78 12.65 -14.78 6.84
CA THR A 78 13.71 -15.52 7.55
C THR A 78 13.35 -16.99 7.65
N ASP A 79 14.06 -17.84 6.91
CA ASP A 79 14.19 -19.24 7.30
C ASP A 79 14.74 -19.25 8.74
N ARG A 80 14.32 -20.21 9.59
CA ARG A 80 14.63 -20.25 11.04
C ARG A 80 16.14 -20.18 11.35
N PHE A 81 16.99 -20.40 10.33
CA PHE A 81 18.44 -20.46 10.41
C PHE A 81 19.17 -19.22 9.86
N VAL A 82 18.49 -18.26 9.22
CA VAL A 82 19.12 -17.06 8.64
C VAL A 82 18.48 -15.80 9.22
N ARG A 83 19.24 -15.06 10.04
CA ARG A 83 18.71 -14.00 10.92
C ARG A 83 18.57 -12.60 10.29
N ASP A 84 18.94 -12.41 9.02
CA ASP A 84 19.20 -11.07 8.47
C ASP A 84 18.42 -10.66 7.20
N PHE A 85 17.42 -11.44 6.76
CA PHE A 85 16.61 -11.11 5.58
C PHE A 85 15.18 -10.72 5.95
N GLY A 86 14.54 -9.93 5.10
CA GLY A 86 13.22 -9.36 5.35
C GLY A 86 13.30 -8.01 6.07
N LEU A 87 12.47 -7.08 5.65
CA LEU A 87 12.33 -5.77 6.26
C LEU A 87 11.50 -5.86 7.52
N VAL A 88 12.00 -5.21 8.57
CA VAL A 88 11.21 -4.89 9.76
C VAL A 88 10.81 -3.43 9.65
N VAL A 89 9.51 -3.16 9.68
CA VAL A 89 8.95 -1.82 9.63
C VAL A 89 8.31 -1.45 10.96
N ALA A 90 8.39 -0.16 11.31
CA ALA A 90 7.55 0.41 12.33
C ALA A 90 6.41 1.15 11.62
N VAL A 91 5.20 0.59 11.69
CA VAL A 91 4.00 1.26 11.19
C VAL A 91 3.75 2.52 12.05
N GLU A 92 3.35 3.61 11.41
CA GLU A 92 3.19 4.90 12.09
C GLU A 92 1.73 5.31 12.15
N PHE A 93 1.03 5.25 11.01
CA PHE A 93 -0.36 5.68 10.89
C PHE A 93 -1.06 4.94 9.74
N ILE A 94 -2.39 5.05 9.71
CA ILE A 94 -3.23 4.56 8.61
C ILE A 94 -3.31 5.66 7.56
N VAL A 95 -2.98 5.34 6.31
CA VAL A 95 -3.14 6.24 5.17
C VAL A 95 -4.61 6.33 4.77
N GLY A 96 -5.27 5.18 4.64
CA GLY A 96 -6.68 5.09 4.26
C GLY A 96 -7.19 3.66 4.11
N LEU A 97 -8.49 3.54 3.85
CA LEU A 97 -9.16 2.28 3.49
C LEU A 97 -9.63 2.38 2.04
N TYR A 98 -9.41 1.32 1.25
CA TYR A 98 -9.68 1.30 -0.20
C TYR A 98 -10.51 0.08 -0.58
N GLY A 99 -11.48 0.25 -1.48
CA GLY A 99 -12.42 -0.79 -1.88
C GLY A 99 -13.79 -0.65 -1.18
N PRO A 100 -14.69 -1.63 -1.32
CA PRO A 100 -14.48 -2.97 -1.89
C PRO A 100 -14.36 -3.02 -3.41
N GLU A 101 -14.79 -1.97 -4.11
CA GLU A 101 -14.57 -1.78 -5.54
C GLU A 101 -13.20 -1.13 -5.76
N ARG A 102 -12.26 -1.87 -6.35
CA ARG A 102 -10.88 -1.41 -6.53
C ARG A 102 -10.64 -0.98 -7.96
N TRP A 103 -10.11 0.22 -8.12
CA TRP A 103 -9.83 0.82 -9.42
C TRP A 103 -8.34 0.98 -9.61
N HIS A 104 -7.89 0.74 -10.83
CA HIS A 104 -6.50 0.93 -11.15
C HIS A 104 -6.22 2.43 -11.29
N HIS A 105 -5.17 2.91 -10.63
CA HIS A 105 -4.77 4.31 -10.65
C HIS A 105 -3.32 4.43 -11.13
N ARG A 106 -3.03 5.48 -11.89
CA ARG A 106 -1.66 5.88 -12.24
C ARG A 106 -1.27 7.15 -11.52
N LEU A 107 0.03 7.31 -11.30
CA LEU A 107 0.59 8.54 -10.79
C LEU A 107 1.09 9.38 -11.97
N GLU A 108 0.73 10.65 -12.00
CA GLU A 108 1.18 11.60 -13.03
C GLU A 108 1.86 12.79 -12.37
N ARG A 109 2.84 13.38 -13.04
CA ARG A 109 3.36 14.69 -12.64
C ARG A 109 2.27 15.74 -12.74
N THR A 110 2.26 16.68 -11.79
CA THR A 110 1.45 17.88 -11.97
C THR A 110 1.99 18.69 -13.15
N THR A 111 1.08 19.24 -13.95
CA THR A 111 1.41 20.25 -14.96
C THR A 111 0.88 21.63 -14.57
N ILE A 112 0.28 21.74 -13.38
CA ILE A 112 -0.33 22.98 -12.90
C ILE A 112 0.79 23.90 -12.39
N PRO A 113 0.98 25.08 -12.98
CA PRO A 113 1.99 26.03 -12.50
C PRO A 113 1.74 26.39 -11.03
N HIS A 114 2.80 26.41 -10.23
CA HIS A 114 2.77 26.74 -8.80
C HIS A 114 1.92 25.80 -7.93
N ALA A 115 1.51 24.63 -8.44
CA ALA A 115 0.90 23.63 -7.58
C ALA A 115 1.88 23.16 -6.51
N ARG A 116 1.38 23.03 -5.27
CA ARG A 116 2.14 22.47 -4.16
C ARG A 116 2.42 20.99 -4.37
N GLU A 117 1.51 20.31 -5.05
CA GLU A 117 1.55 18.88 -5.33
C GLU A 117 2.45 18.63 -6.54
N SER A 118 3.51 17.85 -6.39
CA SER A 118 4.39 17.47 -7.51
C SER A 118 3.80 16.37 -8.39
N VAL A 119 2.85 15.60 -7.85
CA VAL A 119 2.17 14.49 -8.52
C VAL A 119 0.69 14.45 -8.18
N ARG A 120 -0.10 13.78 -9.02
CA ARG A 120 -1.53 13.48 -8.79
C ARG A 120 -1.82 12.01 -9.09
N ALA A 121 -2.80 11.44 -8.39
CA ALA A 121 -3.36 10.14 -8.76
C ALA A 121 -4.48 10.34 -9.78
N VAL A 122 -4.45 9.57 -10.87
CA VAL A 122 -5.48 9.55 -11.90
C VAL A 122 -6.05 8.16 -12.01
N ARG A 123 -7.35 8.03 -11.79
CA ARG A 123 -8.08 6.78 -11.98
C ARG A 123 -8.10 6.41 -13.46
N THR A 124 -7.85 5.15 -13.75
CA THR A 124 -7.96 4.57 -15.09
C THR A 124 -9.35 3.93 -15.29
N ASP A 125 -9.63 3.47 -16.50
CA ASP A 125 -10.86 2.72 -16.84
C ASP A 125 -10.81 1.25 -16.39
N GLN A 126 -9.65 0.78 -15.95
CA GLN A 126 -9.45 -0.60 -15.53
C GLN A 126 -9.86 -0.83 -14.08
N SER A 127 -10.58 -1.93 -13.85
CA SER A 127 -11.04 -2.37 -12.53
C SER A 127 -10.42 -3.71 -12.14
N GLY A 128 -9.97 -3.86 -10.89
CA GLY A 128 -9.24 -5.04 -10.40
C GLY A 128 -10.11 -6.18 -9.87
N HIS A 129 -11.35 -6.31 -10.33
CA HIS A 129 -12.38 -7.14 -9.70
C HIS A 129 -12.15 -8.65 -9.90
N VAL A 130 -11.43 -9.28 -8.98
CA VAL A 130 -11.44 -10.74 -8.81
C VAL A 130 -12.35 -11.15 -7.63
N ARG A 131 -12.41 -10.32 -6.58
CA ARG A 131 -13.27 -10.48 -5.40
C ARG A 131 -13.38 -9.16 -4.62
N PRO A 132 -14.45 -8.91 -3.84
CA PRO A 132 -14.54 -7.74 -2.97
C PRO A 132 -13.45 -7.79 -1.90
N VAL A 133 -12.56 -6.79 -1.88
CA VAL A 133 -11.49 -6.65 -0.87
C VAL A 133 -11.45 -5.21 -0.38
N VAL A 134 -11.47 -5.04 0.94
CA VAL A 134 -11.15 -3.77 1.60
C VAL A 134 -9.69 -3.81 2.03
N ALA A 135 -8.87 -2.94 1.44
CA ALA A 135 -7.45 -2.81 1.78
C ALA A 135 -7.25 -1.69 2.79
N ALA A 136 -6.74 -2.01 3.98
CA ALA A 136 -6.22 -1.02 4.90
C ALA A 136 -4.77 -0.71 4.54
N VAL A 137 -4.49 0.49 4.04
CA VAL A 137 -3.11 0.89 3.72
C VAL A 137 -2.54 1.71 4.86
N LEU A 138 -1.43 1.26 5.42
CA LEU A 138 -0.70 1.89 6.50
C LEU A 138 0.62 2.47 5.98
N ALA A 139 1.16 3.46 6.67
CA ALA A 139 2.49 3.99 6.39
C ALA A 139 3.48 3.48 7.43
N GLY A 140 4.67 3.06 7.02
CA GLY A 140 5.70 2.55 7.92
C GLY A 140 7.12 2.98 7.52
N ARG A 141 8.00 3.11 8.53
CA ARG A 141 9.44 3.34 8.32
C ARG A 141 10.23 2.05 8.49
N VAL A 142 11.23 1.85 7.64
CA VAL A 142 12.19 0.73 7.83
C VAL A 142 12.98 0.94 9.11
N ARG A 143 13.05 -0.10 9.94
CA ARG A 143 13.90 -0.14 11.14
C ARG A 143 15.21 -0.87 10.87
N LYS A 144 15.13 -2.03 10.23
CA LYS A 144 16.26 -2.91 9.91
C LYS A 144 15.86 -3.92 8.84
N GLY A 145 16.84 -4.71 8.41
CA GLY A 145 16.64 -5.81 7.47
C GLY A 145 17.18 -5.51 6.08
N LYS A 146 17.19 -6.55 5.24
CA LYS A 146 17.62 -6.48 3.85
C LYS A 146 16.48 -6.96 2.96
N LEU A 147 16.32 -6.28 1.83
CA LEU A 147 15.37 -6.66 0.79
C LEU A 147 15.89 -7.89 0.06
N ARG A 148 14.98 -8.80 -0.24
CA ARG A 148 15.22 -9.93 -1.13
C ARG A 148 13.96 -10.18 -1.95
N ASP A 149 14.17 -10.42 -3.24
CA ASP A 149 13.11 -10.87 -4.13
C ASP A 149 12.47 -12.17 -3.62
N THR A 150 11.15 -12.23 -3.72
CA THR A 150 10.34 -13.40 -3.39
C THR A 150 9.66 -13.96 -4.64
N ALA A 151 8.88 -15.03 -4.47
CA ALA A 151 8.04 -15.54 -5.55
C ALA A 151 6.96 -14.53 -5.98
N GLU A 152 6.51 -13.67 -5.05
CA GLU A 152 5.37 -12.77 -5.26
C GLU A 152 5.78 -11.34 -5.64
N GLN A 153 6.96 -10.89 -5.16
CA GLN A 153 7.47 -9.54 -5.38
C GLN A 153 8.93 -9.59 -5.81
N LYS A 154 9.28 -8.85 -6.87
CA LYS A 154 10.66 -8.75 -7.37
C LYS A 154 11.07 -7.33 -7.68
N GLY A 155 12.37 -7.10 -7.78
CA GLY A 155 12.91 -5.83 -8.27
C GLY A 155 12.67 -4.67 -7.31
N PHE A 156 12.84 -4.93 -6.01
CA PHE A 156 12.65 -3.89 -4.99
C PHE A 156 13.54 -2.67 -5.24
N CYS A 157 12.94 -1.47 -5.24
CA CYS A 157 13.64 -0.21 -5.50
C CYS A 157 13.09 0.94 -4.64
N TRP A 158 13.96 1.86 -4.23
CA TRP A 158 13.57 3.09 -3.55
C TRP A 158 13.38 4.21 -4.55
N MET A 159 12.14 4.63 -4.77
CA MET A 159 11.80 5.64 -5.76
C MET A 159 11.17 6.88 -5.11
N THR A 160 11.41 8.06 -5.68
CA THR A 160 10.61 9.24 -5.36
C THR A 160 9.23 9.14 -6.02
N PRO A 161 8.20 9.84 -5.53
CA PRO A 161 6.91 9.92 -6.20
C PRO A 161 7.02 10.36 -7.66
N GLU A 162 7.93 11.28 -7.96
CA GLU A 162 8.16 11.78 -9.31
C GLU A 162 8.80 10.71 -10.21
N GLU A 163 9.78 9.95 -9.71
CA GLU A 163 10.37 8.82 -10.44
C GLU A 163 9.30 7.75 -10.75
N ILE A 164 8.35 7.53 -9.83
CA ILE A 164 7.21 6.62 -10.04
C ILE A 164 6.29 7.14 -11.13
N ALA A 165 5.96 8.45 -11.11
CA ALA A 165 5.14 9.07 -12.13
C ALA A 165 5.81 9.03 -13.52
N ASP A 166 7.13 9.24 -13.57
CA ASP A 166 7.92 9.22 -14.81
C ASP A 166 8.04 7.82 -15.42
N CYS A 167 7.92 6.76 -14.63
CA CYS A 167 7.88 5.40 -15.18
C CYS A 167 6.68 5.19 -16.11
N GLY A 168 5.63 6.03 -16.00
CA GLY A 168 4.40 5.91 -16.78
C GLY A 168 3.67 4.57 -16.58
N LYS A 169 4.11 3.78 -15.60
CA LYS A 169 3.56 2.46 -15.31
C LYS A 169 2.32 2.57 -14.48
N GLU A 170 1.44 1.64 -14.76
CA GLU A 170 0.27 1.30 -13.98
C GLU A 170 0.69 0.73 -12.60
N LEU A 171 0.14 1.28 -11.51
CA LEU A 171 0.39 0.80 -10.15
C LEU A 171 -0.74 -0.14 -9.75
N ALA A 172 -0.40 -1.36 -9.32
CA ALA A 172 -1.40 -2.37 -9.00
C ALA A 172 -2.49 -1.83 -8.04
N PHE A 173 -3.76 -2.11 -8.35
CA PHE A 173 -4.91 -1.67 -7.53
C PHE A 173 -4.93 -0.14 -7.28
N ASP A 174 -5.37 0.28 -6.08
CA ASP A 174 -5.44 1.69 -5.67
C ASP A 174 -4.11 2.24 -5.14
N HIS A 175 -2.97 1.60 -5.46
CA HIS A 175 -1.67 1.95 -4.86
C HIS A 175 -1.22 3.38 -5.21
N ALA A 176 -1.49 3.87 -6.42
CA ALA A 176 -1.19 5.27 -6.75
C ALA A 176 -2.05 6.25 -5.96
N LEU A 177 -3.33 5.92 -5.73
CA LEU A 177 -4.23 6.74 -4.90
C LEU A 177 -3.77 6.75 -3.44
N ALA A 178 -3.37 5.58 -2.91
CA ALA A 178 -2.84 5.48 -1.56
C ALA A 178 -1.53 6.26 -1.39
N LEU A 179 -0.62 6.19 -2.36
CA LEU A 179 0.59 7.00 -2.37
C LEU A 179 0.25 8.49 -2.39
N TYR A 180 -0.68 8.92 -3.22
CA TYR A 180 -1.12 10.31 -3.27
C TYR A 180 -1.69 10.80 -1.93
N HIS A 181 -2.57 10.03 -1.28
CA HIS A 181 -3.09 10.38 0.05
C HIS A 181 -2.00 10.44 1.13
N PHE A 182 -1.02 9.54 1.08
CA PHE A 182 0.15 9.60 1.95
C PHE A 182 0.92 10.93 1.75
N LEU A 183 1.15 11.35 0.50
CA LEU A 183 1.83 12.61 0.20
C LEU A 183 1.02 13.83 0.68
N GLN A 184 -0.31 13.79 0.56
CA GLN A 184 -1.18 14.83 1.12
C GLN A 184 -0.97 14.99 2.63
N GLN A 185 -0.90 13.87 3.36
CA GLN A 185 -0.75 13.86 4.81
C GLN A 185 0.66 14.27 5.27
N VAL A 186 1.70 13.83 4.55
CA VAL A 186 3.11 13.95 5.02
C VAL A 186 3.89 15.09 4.37
N VAL A 187 3.64 15.38 3.09
CA VAL A 187 4.45 16.33 2.30
C VAL A 187 3.68 17.62 2.04
N TYR A 188 2.46 17.50 1.53
CA TYR A 188 1.65 18.64 1.13
C TYR A 188 0.87 19.26 2.30
N GLY A 189 1.03 18.73 3.52
CA GLY A 189 0.51 19.33 4.75
C GLY A 189 -1.01 19.50 4.78
N SER A 190 -1.73 18.77 3.94
CA SER A 190 -3.18 18.67 3.94
C SER A 190 -3.54 17.67 5.03
N ARG A 191 -3.68 18.12 6.28
CA ARG A 191 -4.33 17.26 7.30
C ARG A 191 -5.71 16.88 6.74
N PRO A 192 -6.12 15.60 6.78
CA PRO A 192 -7.50 15.26 6.55
C PRO A 192 -8.34 16.05 7.56
N LYS A 193 -9.18 16.96 7.09
CA LYS A 193 -10.17 17.62 7.94
C LYS A 193 -11.35 16.67 8.09
N GLY A 194 -11.21 15.65 8.94
CA GLY A 194 -12.32 14.74 9.24
C GLY A 194 -11.87 13.35 9.70
N PRO A 195 -12.78 12.54 10.28
CA PRO A 195 -12.55 11.11 10.41
C PRO A 195 -12.21 10.50 9.04
N LEU A 196 -11.42 9.42 9.02
CA LEU A 196 -11.09 8.67 7.80
C LEU A 196 -12.38 8.31 7.08
N GLU A 197 -12.71 9.04 6.01
CA GLU A 197 -13.84 8.70 5.16
C GLU A 197 -13.47 7.45 4.37
N LEU A 198 -14.38 6.48 4.33
CA LEU A 198 -14.30 5.37 3.40
C LEU A 198 -14.39 5.97 2.00
N ILE A 199 -13.32 5.87 1.22
CA ILE A 199 -13.34 6.29 -0.17
C ILE A 199 -13.95 5.13 -0.95
N VAL A 200 -15.27 5.21 -1.14
CA VAL A 200 -16.10 4.26 -1.90
C VAL A 200 -15.97 4.54 -3.39
#